data_AF-A0A2E3NED8-F1
#
_entry.id   AF-A0A2E3NED8-F1
#
_cell.length_a   1.000
_cell.length_b   1.000
_cell.length_c   1.000
_cell.angle_alpha   90.00
_cell.angle_beta   90.00
_cell.angle_gamma   90.00
#
_symmetry.space_group_name_H-M   'P 1'
#
loop_
_entity.id
_entity.type
_entity.pdbx_description
1 polymer ?
#
loop_
_entity_poly.entity_id
_entity_poly.type
_entity_poly.pdbx_seq_one_letter_code
_entity_poly.pdbx_strand_id
1 'polypeptide(L)'
;MRRIPFQRTLLRITGLALATFTAGSALADDDRAERLRERGDRVEARLDRKGDRVEKRLDEKGDRVERRLDQKGDKKARRLAREAKKAERRAARKAKRLREQGKNAEADRIEAEATRHGERLERKGERVDRKLDRKGERIDRKLDRKGQRIDATLDRRGERAERKLDRKAARAER
;
A
#
# COMPACT_ATOMS: atom_id res chain seq x y z
N MET A 1 7.05 7.73 -5.28
CA MET A 1 5.63 7.76 -4.85
C MET A 1 5.17 9.20 -4.76
N ARG A 2 4.28 9.65 -5.66
CA ARG A 2 3.69 10.99 -5.59
C ARG A 2 2.62 10.95 -4.51
N ARG A 3 2.85 11.66 -3.40
CA ARG A 3 1.81 11.94 -2.39
C ARG A 3 0.70 12.70 -3.12
N ILE A 4 -0.48 12.11 -3.20
CA ILE A 4 -1.67 12.82 -3.65
C ILE A 4 -2.34 13.33 -2.37
N PRO A 5 -2.19 14.62 -2.01
CA PRO A 5 -2.98 15.18 -0.93
C PRO A 5 -4.42 15.30 -1.44
N PHE A 6 -5.29 14.41 -0.99
CA PHE A 6 -6.73 14.57 -1.22
C PHE A 6 -7.22 15.74 -0.36
N GLN A 7 -7.82 16.71 -1.04
CA GLN A 7 -8.24 17.96 -0.45
C GLN A 7 -9.30 17.72 0.65
N ARG A 8 -9.00 18.23 1.84
CA ARG A 8 -9.94 18.37 2.94
C ARG A 8 -10.94 19.46 2.59
N THR A 9 -12.07 19.11 2.00
CA THR A 9 -13.23 20.02 1.95
C THR A 9 -13.81 20.14 3.36
N LEU A 10 -13.26 21.07 4.14
CA LEU A 10 -13.86 21.60 5.36
C LEU A 10 -15.15 22.32 4.97
N LEU A 11 -16.28 21.62 4.96
CA LEU A 11 -17.58 22.25 4.84
C LEU A 11 -18.01 22.71 6.25
N ARG A 12 -17.50 23.87 6.67
CA ARG A 12 -18.08 24.62 7.78
C ARG A 12 -19.35 25.28 7.26
N ILE A 13 -20.51 24.67 7.54
CA ILE A 13 -21.80 25.31 7.25
C ILE A 13 -22.27 26.03 8.51
N THR A 14 -22.22 27.35 8.45
CA THR A 14 -22.87 28.28 9.36
C THR A 14 -24.39 28.13 9.25
N GLY A 15 -25.01 27.49 10.24
CA GLY A 15 -26.46 27.45 10.39
C GLY A 15 -26.98 28.76 11.00
N LEU A 16 -27.61 29.61 10.19
CA LEU A 16 -28.36 30.78 10.65
C LEU A 16 -29.69 30.30 11.25
N ALA A 17 -29.86 30.43 12.57
CA ALA A 17 -31.10 30.10 13.27
C ALA A 17 -31.87 31.37 13.63
N LEU A 18 -33.04 31.56 13.04
CA LEU A 18 -34.00 32.61 13.36
C LEU A 18 -34.77 32.20 14.63
N ALA A 19 -34.62 32.96 15.71
CA ALA A 19 -35.20 32.67 17.01
C ALA A 19 -36.63 33.24 17.14
N THR A 20 -37.61 32.38 17.40
CA THR A 20 -38.90 32.78 17.99
C THR A 20 -39.07 32.11 19.35
N PHE A 21 -39.31 32.94 20.35
CA PHE A 21 -39.17 32.71 21.79
C PHE A 21 -40.45 32.14 22.42
N THR A 22 -40.34 31.01 23.15
CA THR A 22 -41.30 30.57 24.17
C THR A 22 -40.53 30.07 25.40
N ALA A 23 -40.56 30.84 26.50
CA ALA A 23 -39.81 30.58 27.72
C ALA A 23 -40.58 29.64 28.67
N GLY A 24 -39.96 28.51 29.05
CA GLY A 24 -40.49 27.59 30.07
C GLY A 24 -39.80 26.21 30.07
N SER A 25 -39.47 25.68 28.89
CA SER A 25 -38.76 24.41 28.70
C SER A 25 -37.39 24.55 28.01
N ALA A 26 -37.11 25.73 27.44
CA ALA A 26 -35.94 26.00 26.60
C ALA A 26 -34.58 25.64 27.22
N LEU A 27 -34.38 25.82 28.53
CA LEU A 27 -33.07 25.55 29.17
C LEU A 27 -32.73 24.05 29.27
N ALA A 28 -33.73 23.18 29.48
CA ALA A 28 -33.50 21.74 29.60
C ALA A 28 -33.31 21.06 28.23
N ASP A 29 -33.93 21.62 27.21
CA ASP A 29 -33.86 21.14 25.83
C ASP A 29 -32.53 21.56 25.16
N ASP A 30 -32.06 22.78 25.44
CA ASP A 30 -30.77 23.29 24.94
C ASP A 30 -29.58 22.51 25.55
N ASP A 31 -29.62 22.25 26.86
CA ASP A 31 -28.67 21.38 27.58
C ASP A 31 -28.63 19.94 27.00
N ARG A 32 -29.77 19.40 26.56
CA ARG A 32 -29.84 18.08 25.92
C ARG A 32 -29.29 18.10 24.50
N ALA A 33 -29.61 19.14 23.73
CA ALA A 33 -29.08 19.33 22.39
C ALA A 33 -27.55 19.45 22.41
N GLU A 34 -26.99 20.21 23.36
CA GLU A 34 -25.55 20.35 23.55
C GLU A 34 -24.87 19.01 23.85
N ARG A 35 -25.41 18.22 24.79
CA ARG A 35 -24.90 16.86 25.10
C ARG A 35 -24.93 15.91 23.90
N LEU A 36 -25.91 16.06 23.01
CA LEU A 36 -25.99 15.25 21.78
C LEU A 36 -24.98 15.69 20.72
N ARG A 37 -24.71 17.00 20.60
CA ARG A 37 -23.64 17.55 19.77
C ARG A 37 -22.27 17.07 20.25
N GLU A 38 -21.95 17.20 21.54
CA GLU A 38 -20.68 16.71 22.12
C GLU A 38 -20.50 15.19 21.91
N ARG A 39 -21.61 14.44 21.98
CA ARG A 39 -21.59 13.00 21.67
C ARG A 39 -21.31 12.72 20.19
N GLY A 40 -21.80 13.56 19.28
CA GLY A 40 -21.50 13.51 17.85
C GLY A 40 -20.01 13.70 17.59
N ASP A 41 -19.45 14.78 18.10
CA ASP A 41 -18.03 15.11 17.98
C ASP A 41 -17.15 13.97 18.51
N ARG A 42 -17.55 13.35 19.64
CA ARG A 42 -16.83 12.21 20.22
C ARG A 42 -16.89 10.96 19.33
N VAL A 43 -17.99 10.75 18.61
CA VAL A 43 -18.13 9.62 17.68
C VAL A 43 -17.30 9.84 16.42
N GLU A 44 -17.33 11.04 15.83
CA GLU A 44 -16.48 11.42 14.71
C GLU A 44 -15.01 11.25 15.05
N ALA A 45 -14.55 11.86 16.14
CA ALA A 45 -13.16 11.75 16.59
C ALA A 45 -12.72 10.29 16.80
N ARG A 46 -13.65 9.39 17.18
CA ARG A 46 -13.35 7.96 17.32
C ARG A 46 -13.27 7.24 15.97
N LEU A 47 -14.07 7.63 14.99
CA LEU A 47 -14.03 7.08 13.64
C LEU A 47 -12.77 7.54 12.90
N ASP A 48 -12.38 8.79 13.04
CA ASP A 48 -11.14 9.34 12.46
C ASP A 48 -9.91 8.61 12.99
N ARG A 49 -9.76 8.54 14.32
CA ARG A 49 -8.64 7.79 14.95
C ARG A 49 -8.61 6.32 14.51
N LYS A 50 -9.77 5.75 14.19
CA LYS A 50 -9.87 4.38 13.69
C LYS A 50 -9.43 4.31 12.23
N GLY A 51 -9.81 5.29 11.40
CA GLY A 51 -9.32 5.48 10.04
C GLY A 51 -7.79 5.56 10.00
N ASP A 52 -7.21 6.51 10.74
CA ASP A 52 -5.77 6.72 10.84
C ASP A 52 -5.02 5.42 11.24
N ARG A 53 -5.57 4.70 12.22
CA ARG A 53 -4.97 3.42 12.67
C ARG A 53 -5.01 2.37 11.58
N VAL A 54 -6.06 2.33 10.76
CA VAL A 54 -6.14 1.39 9.64
C VAL A 54 -5.16 1.78 8.54
N GLU A 55 -5.13 3.05 8.17
CA GLU A 55 -4.23 3.59 7.14
C GLU A 55 -2.78 3.23 7.47
N LYS A 56 -2.32 3.60 8.69
CA LYS A 56 -0.98 3.26 9.16
C LYS A 56 -0.67 1.76 9.08
N ARG A 57 -1.64 0.90 9.40
CA ARG A 57 -1.46 -0.56 9.31
C ARG A 57 -1.40 -1.07 7.88
N LEU A 58 -2.06 -0.41 6.94
CA LEU A 58 -2.00 -0.77 5.52
C LEU A 58 -0.66 -0.34 4.93
N ASP A 59 -0.16 0.84 5.28
CA ASP A 59 1.16 1.34 4.87
C ASP A 59 2.28 0.45 5.39
N GLU A 60 2.32 0.19 6.71
CA GLU A 60 3.31 -0.72 7.32
C GLU A 60 3.29 -2.12 6.67
N LYS A 61 2.11 -2.56 6.24
CA LYS A 61 1.95 -3.82 5.52
C LYS A 61 2.47 -3.74 4.10
N GLY A 62 2.23 -2.63 3.40
CA GLY A 62 2.79 -2.31 2.08
C GLY A 62 4.31 -2.37 2.13
N ASP A 63 4.92 -1.58 3.01
CA ASP A 63 6.39 -1.54 3.15
C ASP A 63 6.99 -2.90 3.48
N ARG A 64 6.31 -3.70 4.32
CA ARG A 64 6.75 -5.06 4.67
C ARG A 64 6.71 -5.98 3.44
N VAL A 65 5.74 -5.81 2.56
CA VAL A 65 5.66 -6.59 1.32
C VAL A 65 6.76 -6.17 0.38
N GLU A 66 6.96 -4.88 0.16
CA GLU A 66 7.99 -4.31 -0.71
C GLU A 66 9.37 -4.85 -0.32
N ARG A 67 9.78 -4.66 0.94
CA ARG A 67 11.06 -5.19 1.46
C ARG A 67 11.23 -6.70 1.24
N ARG A 68 10.14 -7.47 1.33
CA ARG A 68 10.19 -8.93 1.10
C ARG A 68 10.33 -9.29 -0.37
N LEU A 69 9.77 -8.49 -1.27
CA LEU A 69 9.93 -8.70 -2.71
C LEU A 69 11.35 -8.34 -3.14
N ASP A 70 11.89 -7.23 -2.67
CA ASP A 70 13.25 -6.78 -2.98
C ASP A 70 14.29 -7.79 -2.50
N GLN A 71 14.23 -8.20 -1.23
CA GLN A 71 15.14 -9.24 -0.70
C GLN A 71 15.06 -10.54 -1.50
N LYS A 72 13.88 -10.88 -2.02
CA LYS A 72 13.69 -12.08 -2.82
C LYS A 72 14.27 -11.91 -4.23
N GLY A 73 14.14 -10.71 -4.81
CA GLY A 73 14.78 -10.31 -6.07
C GLY A 73 16.29 -10.39 -5.94
N ASP A 74 16.86 -9.66 -4.98
CA ASP A 74 18.29 -9.64 -4.69
C ASP A 74 18.89 -11.02 -4.48
N LYS A 75 18.22 -11.86 -3.68
CA LYS A 75 18.68 -13.24 -3.43
C LYS A 75 18.75 -14.05 -4.72
N LYS A 76 17.77 -13.89 -5.61
CA LYS A 76 17.77 -14.58 -6.91
C LYS A 76 18.80 -14.00 -7.87
N ALA A 77 18.91 -12.68 -7.97
CA ALA A 77 19.90 -12.00 -8.80
C ALA A 77 21.32 -12.43 -8.41
N ARG A 78 21.65 -12.38 -7.12
CA ARG A 78 22.94 -12.86 -6.59
C ARG A 78 23.22 -14.31 -6.92
N ARG A 79 22.19 -15.19 -6.86
CA ARG A 79 22.35 -16.60 -7.22
C ARG A 79 22.65 -16.77 -8.70
N LEU A 80 21.91 -16.10 -9.58
CA LEU A 80 22.12 -16.19 -11.02
C LEU A 80 23.49 -15.64 -11.43
N ALA A 81 23.92 -14.52 -10.85
CA ALA A 81 25.25 -13.96 -11.07
C ALA A 81 26.36 -14.92 -10.63
N ARG A 82 26.20 -15.58 -9.47
CA ARG A 82 27.16 -16.61 -9.01
C ARG A 82 27.19 -17.82 -9.93
N GLU A 83 26.04 -18.28 -10.42
CA GLU A 83 25.94 -19.39 -11.37
C GLU A 83 26.64 -19.03 -12.70
N ALA A 84 26.41 -17.83 -13.23
CA ALA A 84 27.06 -17.33 -14.44
C ALA A 84 28.59 -17.30 -14.29
N LYS A 85 29.09 -16.67 -13.21
CA LYS A 85 30.53 -16.60 -12.92
C LYS A 85 31.17 -17.97 -12.74
N LYS A 86 30.43 -18.94 -12.18
CA LYS A 86 30.93 -20.31 -12.02
C LYS A 86 31.00 -21.04 -13.37
N ALA A 87 30.02 -20.84 -14.26
CA ALA A 87 30.02 -21.39 -15.61
C ALA A 87 31.19 -20.83 -16.42
N GLU A 88 31.36 -19.51 -16.42
CA GLU A 88 32.47 -18.80 -17.08
C GLU A 88 33.84 -19.32 -16.63
N ARG A 89 34.09 -19.41 -15.32
CA ARG A 89 35.34 -19.96 -14.77
C ARG A 89 35.60 -21.40 -15.19
N ARG A 90 34.56 -22.23 -15.26
CA ARG A 90 34.69 -23.63 -15.70
C ARG A 90 35.02 -23.71 -17.18
N ALA A 91 34.34 -22.90 -18.00
CA ALA A 91 34.59 -22.80 -19.43
C ALA A 91 36.02 -22.32 -19.71
N ALA A 92 36.47 -21.23 -19.07
CA ALA A 92 37.83 -20.71 -19.22
C ALA A 92 38.91 -21.74 -18.87
N ARG A 93 38.73 -22.48 -17.76
CA ARG A 93 39.66 -23.57 -17.38
C ARG A 93 39.69 -24.70 -18.41
N LYS A 94 38.52 -25.08 -18.94
CA LYS A 94 38.43 -26.15 -19.94
C LYS A 94 39.00 -25.69 -21.29
N ALA A 95 38.71 -24.47 -21.71
CA ALA A 95 39.26 -23.85 -22.92
C ALA A 95 40.78 -23.77 -22.86
N LYS A 96 41.36 -23.34 -21.72
CA LYS A 96 42.82 -23.34 -21.54
C LYS A 96 43.45 -24.72 -21.77
N ARG A 97 42.89 -25.78 -21.16
CA ARG A 97 43.38 -27.15 -21.34
C ARG A 97 43.26 -27.64 -22.80
N LEU A 98 42.19 -27.27 -23.49
CA LEU A 98 42.01 -27.62 -24.90
C LEU A 98 43.03 -26.92 -25.79
N ARG A 99 43.34 -25.65 -25.51
CA ARG A 99 44.39 -24.91 -26.22
C ARG A 99 45.77 -25.54 -26.00
N GLU A 100 46.08 -25.97 -24.78
CA GLU A 100 47.31 -26.74 -24.48
C GLU A 100 47.39 -28.07 -25.26
N GLN A 101 46.25 -28.66 -25.62
CA GLN A 101 46.15 -29.85 -26.46
C GLN A 101 46.11 -29.55 -27.97
N GLY A 102 46.26 -28.28 -28.39
CA GLY A 102 46.14 -27.84 -29.79
C GLY A 102 44.70 -27.77 -30.32
N LYS A 103 43.69 -28.00 -29.48
CA LYS A 103 42.27 -28.01 -29.86
C LYS A 103 41.63 -26.62 -29.77
N ASN A 104 42.20 -25.65 -30.49
CA ASN A 104 41.78 -24.24 -30.43
C ASN A 104 40.30 -24.05 -30.81
N ALA A 105 39.84 -24.70 -31.88
CA ALA A 105 38.44 -24.59 -32.31
C ALA A 105 37.44 -25.12 -31.26
N GLU A 106 37.82 -26.14 -30.48
CA GLU A 106 36.96 -26.66 -29.40
C GLU A 106 36.97 -25.71 -28.19
N ALA A 107 38.13 -25.10 -27.88
CA ALA A 107 38.24 -24.09 -26.83
C ALA A 107 37.33 -22.89 -27.11
N ASP A 108 37.35 -22.37 -28.34
CA ASP A 108 36.56 -21.20 -28.74
C ASP A 108 35.05 -21.51 -28.71
N ARG A 109 34.66 -22.73 -29.10
CA ARG A 109 33.26 -23.20 -28.96
C ARG A 109 32.79 -23.18 -27.51
N ILE A 110 33.62 -23.65 -26.57
CA ILE A 110 33.27 -23.68 -25.14
C ILE A 110 33.15 -22.28 -24.55
N GLU A 111 34.03 -21.36 -24.94
CA GLU A 111 33.93 -19.97 -24.52
C GLU A 111 32.65 -19.33 -25.08
N ALA A 112 32.31 -19.56 -26.35
CA ALA A 112 31.06 -19.10 -26.95
C ALA A 112 29.82 -19.67 -26.26
N GLU A 113 29.82 -20.96 -25.90
CA GLU A 113 28.75 -21.58 -25.13
C GLU A 113 28.60 -20.97 -23.73
N ALA A 114 29.71 -20.65 -23.07
CA ALA A 114 29.71 -20.01 -21.76
C ALA A 114 29.12 -18.60 -21.81
N THR A 115 29.48 -17.82 -22.84
CA THR A 115 28.88 -16.50 -23.10
C THR A 115 27.38 -16.61 -23.29
N ARG A 116 26.91 -17.51 -24.17
CA ARG A 116 25.47 -17.76 -24.39
C ARG A 116 24.77 -18.18 -23.10
N HIS A 117 25.42 -18.98 -22.27
CA HIS A 117 24.87 -19.39 -20.98
C HIS A 117 24.75 -18.20 -20.02
N GLY A 118 25.76 -17.32 -19.98
CA GLY A 118 25.75 -16.07 -19.23
C GLY A 118 24.57 -15.18 -19.62
N GLU A 119 24.42 -14.90 -20.91
CA GLU A 119 23.29 -14.12 -21.43
C GLU A 119 21.94 -14.74 -21.07
N ARG A 120 21.82 -16.08 -21.14
CA ARG A 120 20.58 -16.77 -20.77
C ARG A 120 20.23 -16.58 -19.30
N LEU A 121 21.24 -16.59 -18.41
CA LEU A 121 21.05 -16.36 -16.99
C LEU A 121 20.68 -14.90 -16.69
N GLU A 122 21.27 -13.95 -17.42
CA GLU A 122 20.92 -12.53 -17.34
C GLU A 122 19.46 -12.29 -17.75
N ARG A 123 19.04 -12.77 -18.92
CA ARG A 123 17.63 -12.71 -19.37
C ARG A 123 16.67 -13.36 -18.37
N LYS A 124 17.11 -14.43 -17.71
CA LYS A 124 16.35 -15.09 -16.64
C LYS A 124 16.26 -14.23 -15.38
N GLY A 125 17.32 -13.48 -15.06
CA GLY A 125 17.35 -12.47 -13.99
C GLY A 125 16.31 -11.39 -14.25
N GLU A 126 16.38 -10.72 -15.41
CA GLU A 126 15.40 -9.69 -15.75
C GLU A 126 13.96 -10.21 -15.76
N ARG A 127 13.73 -11.44 -16.23
CA ARG A 127 12.40 -12.05 -16.21
C ARG A 127 11.89 -12.25 -14.78
N VAL A 128 12.78 -12.57 -13.84
CA VAL A 128 12.44 -12.66 -12.43
C VAL A 128 12.07 -11.28 -11.90
N ASP A 129 12.85 -10.26 -12.22
CA ASP A 129 12.63 -8.88 -11.75
C ASP A 129 11.29 -8.35 -12.23
N ARG A 130 11.03 -8.42 -13.55
CA ARG A 130 9.72 -8.07 -14.14
C ARG A 130 8.54 -8.81 -13.50
N LYS A 131 8.75 -10.06 -13.05
CA LYS A 131 7.69 -10.83 -12.38
C LYS A 131 7.47 -10.37 -10.94
N LEU A 132 8.52 -9.94 -10.25
CA LEU A 132 8.43 -9.39 -8.91
C LEU A 132 7.79 -8.01 -8.93
N ASP A 133 8.14 -7.14 -9.89
CA ASP A 133 7.54 -5.81 -10.05
C ASP A 133 6.02 -5.91 -10.27
N ARG A 134 5.60 -6.70 -11.27
CA ARG A 134 4.16 -6.95 -11.52
C ARG A 134 3.43 -7.53 -10.31
N LYS A 135 4.15 -8.29 -9.48
CA LYS A 135 3.58 -8.83 -8.25
C LYS A 135 3.45 -7.75 -7.18
N GLY A 136 4.44 -6.87 -7.05
CA GLY A 136 4.40 -5.67 -6.21
C GLY A 136 3.20 -4.82 -6.55
N GLU A 137 3.10 -4.36 -7.79
CA GLU A 137 1.97 -3.53 -8.25
C GLU A 137 0.60 -4.18 -8.00
N ARG A 138 0.50 -5.51 -8.19
CA ARG A 138 -0.76 -6.22 -7.94
C ARG A 138 -1.13 -6.22 -6.46
N ILE A 139 -0.14 -6.24 -5.56
CA ILE A 139 -0.38 -6.14 -4.13
C ILE A 139 -0.75 -4.70 -3.76
N ASP A 140 -0.07 -3.71 -4.31
CA ASP A 140 -0.36 -2.29 -4.07
C ASP A 140 -1.82 -1.98 -4.44
N ARG A 141 -2.23 -2.34 -5.67
CA ARG A 141 -3.63 -2.20 -6.10
C ARG A 141 -4.64 -2.90 -5.19
N LYS A 142 -4.25 -4.00 -4.53
CA LYS A 142 -5.13 -4.69 -3.57
C LYS A 142 -5.19 -3.97 -2.22
N LEU A 143 -4.09 -3.37 -1.78
CA LEU A 143 -4.03 -2.59 -0.55
C LEU A 143 -4.82 -1.29 -0.73
N ASP A 144 -4.67 -0.60 -1.85
CA ASP A 144 -5.43 0.61 -2.17
C ASP A 144 -6.94 0.36 -2.16
N ARG A 145 -7.40 -0.66 -2.90
CA ARG A 145 -8.81 -1.07 -2.91
C ARG A 145 -9.31 -1.44 -1.53
N LYS A 146 -8.44 -2.00 -0.68
CA LYS A 146 -8.80 -2.35 0.69
C LYS A 146 -8.93 -1.09 1.55
N GLY A 147 -8.04 -0.11 1.39
CA GLY A 147 -8.13 1.21 2.01
C GLY A 147 -9.46 1.88 1.66
N GLN A 148 -9.71 2.08 0.36
CA GLN A 148 -10.95 2.68 -0.15
C GLN A 148 -12.24 2.02 0.38
N ARG A 149 -12.25 0.68 0.49
CA ARG A 149 -13.41 -0.04 1.05
C ARG A 149 -13.61 0.22 2.53
N ILE A 150 -12.52 0.41 3.28
CA ILE A 150 -12.60 0.72 4.71
C ILE A 150 -13.06 2.16 4.89
N ASP A 151 -12.52 3.09 4.12
CA ASP A 151 -12.90 4.51 4.14
C ASP A 151 -14.41 4.65 3.90
N ALA A 152 -14.91 4.09 2.79
CA ALA A 152 -16.34 4.08 2.49
C ALA A 152 -17.21 3.39 3.55
N THR A 153 -16.64 2.47 4.34
CA THR A 153 -17.36 1.84 5.46
C THR A 153 -17.37 2.74 6.70
N LEU A 154 -16.30 3.50 6.94
CA LEU A 154 -16.21 4.46 8.04
C LEU A 154 -17.11 5.66 7.77
N ASP A 155 -17.14 6.18 6.54
CA ASP A 155 -18.02 7.28 6.14
C ASP A 155 -19.49 6.94 6.38
N ARG A 156 -19.96 5.79 5.86
CA ARG A 156 -21.34 5.33 6.09
C ARG A 156 -21.68 5.13 7.56
N ARG A 157 -20.69 4.75 8.38
CA ARG A 157 -20.88 4.63 9.83
C ARG A 157 -20.98 6.00 10.50
N GLY A 158 -20.20 6.97 10.04
CA GLY A 158 -20.27 8.38 10.43
C GLY A 158 -21.66 8.94 10.15
N GLU A 159 -22.10 8.91 8.88
CA GLU A 159 -23.43 9.41 8.49
C GLU A 159 -24.58 8.69 9.24
N ARG A 160 -24.44 7.39 9.54
CA ARG A 160 -25.45 6.67 10.31
C ARG A 160 -25.48 7.12 11.77
N ALA A 161 -24.33 7.48 12.34
CA ALA A 161 -24.27 8.02 13.69
C ALA A 161 -24.88 9.42 13.74
N GLU A 162 -24.52 10.28 12.79
CA GLU A 162 -25.06 11.63 12.61
C GLU A 162 -26.59 11.61 12.53
N ARG A 163 -27.16 10.86 11.57
CA ARG A 163 -28.62 10.72 11.43
C ARG A 163 -29.33 10.22 12.70
N LYS A 164 -28.67 9.41 13.52
CA LYS A 164 -29.23 8.94 14.80
C LYS A 164 -29.18 10.00 15.88
N LEU A 165 -28.18 10.87 15.85
CA LEU A 165 -28.04 11.99 16.78
C LEU A 165 -29.03 13.10 16.41
N ASP A 166 -29.18 13.43 15.13
CA ASP A 166 -30.16 14.42 14.66
C ASP A 166 -31.58 14.05 15.08
N ARG A 167 -31.97 12.78 14.87
CA ARG A 167 -33.28 12.27 15.30
C ARG A 167 -33.49 12.33 16.80
N LYS A 168 -32.42 12.27 17.60
CA LYS A 168 -32.51 12.39 19.06
C LYS A 168 -32.56 13.85 19.49
N ALA A 169 -31.83 14.74 18.81
CA ALA A 169 -31.86 16.17 19.05
C ALA A 169 -33.25 16.73 18.73
N ALA A 170 -33.80 16.42 17.56
CA ALA A 170 -35.15 16.82 17.16
C ALA A 170 -36.28 16.23 18.02
N ARG A 171 -36.00 15.21 18.85
CA ARG A 171 -36.94 14.68 19.86
C ARG A 171 -36.75 15.32 21.23
N ALA A 172 -35.58 15.89 21.49
CA ALA A 172 -35.28 16.62 22.71
C ALA A 172 -35.77 18.08 22.61
N GLU A 173 -35.95 18.61 21.40
CA GLU A 173 -36.52 19.94 21.14
C GLU A 173 -38.07 19.94 21.06
N ARG A 174 -38.72 18.80 21.35
CA ARG A 174 -40.19 18.63 21.37
C ARG A 174 -40.68 18.40 22.79
#